data_AF-A0A3D8VLS1-F1
#
_entry.id   AF-A0A3D8VLS1-F1
#
_cell.length_a   1.000
_cell.length_b   1.000
_cell.length_c   1.000
_cell.angle_alpha   90.00
_cell.angle_beta   90.00
_cell.angle_gamma   90.00
#
_symmetry.space_group_name_H-M   'P 1'
#
loop_
_entity.id
_entity.type
_entity.pdbx_description
1 polymer ?
#
loop_
_entity_poly.entity_id
_entity_poly.type
_entity_poly.pdbx_seq_one_letter_code
_entity_poly.pdbx_strand_id
1 'polypeptide(L)'
;FGTDKKEWKFKCPACGKISAVKDFKEYTDDPNDAIQMCIGRVNGKGSSDQTDRGHGCNWAAFGLFGTLDGGRVVYVEGEKEVSVFDFAQPEEEI
;
A
#
# COMPACT_ATOMS: atom_id res chain seq x y z
N PHE A 1 5.41 13.75 -6.62
CA PHE A 1 5.78 13.32 -5.25
C PHE A 1 7.01 14.08 -4.78
N GLY A 2 7.11 14.38 -3.48
CA GLY A 2 8.22 15.15 -2.90
C GLY A 2 9.51 14.32 -2.77
N THR A 3 10.57 14.96 -2.30
CA THR A 3 11.88 14.32 -2.07
C THR A 3 11.89 13.42 -0.82
N ASP A 4 11.03 13.70 0.16
CA ASP A 4 10.90 12.87 1.36
C ASP A 4 10.01 11.65 1.09
N LYS A 5 10.66 10.49 0.95
CA LYS A 5 9.99 9.20 0.73
C LYS A 5 9.07 8.79 1.88
N LYS A 6 9.31 9.28 3.10
CA LYS A 6 8.47 8.97 4.27
C LYS A 6 7.05 9.54 4.14
N GLU A 7 6.93 10.64 3.40
CA GLU A 7 5.67 11.34 3.13
C GLU A 7 4.97 10.80 1.88
N TRP A 8 5.57 9.85 1.16
CA TRP A 8 4.92 9.23 0.01
C TRP A 8 3.74 8.40 0.50
N LYS A 9 2.59 8.61 -0.13
CA LYS A 9 1.34 7.97 0.19
C LYS A 9 0.91 7.03 -0.91
N PHE A 10 0.41 5.87 -0.51
CA PHE A 10 -0.06 4.84 -1.41
C PHE A 10 -1.51 4.50 -1.09
N LYS A 11 -2.27 4.20 -2.14
CA LYS A 11 -3.68 3.83 -2.04
C LYS A 11 -3.80 2.31 -2.10
N CYS A 12 -4.44 1.72 -1.09
CA CYS A 12 -4.81 0.32 -1.13
C CYS A 12 -5.81 0.08 -2.28
N PRO A 13 -5.52 -0.80 -3.24
CA PRO A 13 -6.42 -1.04 -4.37
C PRO A 13 -7.70 -1.78 -3.96
N ALA A 14 -7.68 -2.49 -2.84
CA ALA A 14 -8.82 -3.28 -2.38
C ALA A 14 -9.84 -2.45 -1.59
N CYS A 15 -9.37 -1.61 -0.66
CA CYS A 15 -10.25 -0.87 0.25
C CYS A 15 -10.17 0.66 0.12
N GLY A 16 -9.28 1.18 -0.73
CA GLY A 16 -9.08 2.61 -0.94
C GLY A 16 -8.32 3.34 0.16
N LYS A 17 -7.93 2.69 1.26
CA LYS A 17 -7.16 3.31 2.35
C LYS A 17 -5.88 3.94 1.82
N ILE A 18 -5.68 5.21 2.12
CA ILE A 18 -4.43 5.94 1.87
C ILE A 18 -3.56 5.87 3.13
N SER A 19 -2.27 5.57 2.97
CA SER A 19 -1.31 5.56 4.07
C SER A 19 0.07 6.00 3.58
N ALA A 20 0.78 6.76 4.41
CA ALA A 20 2.14 7.20 4.14
C ALA A 20 3.15 6.15 4.58
N VAL A 21 4.34 6.12 3.97
CA VAL A 21 5.44 5.21 4.39
C VAL A 21 5.76 5.35 5.88
N LYS A 22 5.71 6.58 6.43
CA LYS A 22 5.94 6.81 7.86
C LYS A 22 4.93 6.11 8.79
N ASP A 23 3.71 5.84 8.32
CA ASP A 23 2.66 5.20 9.12
C ASP A 23 2.98 3.73 9.40
N PHE A 24 3.87 3.12 8.61
CA PHE A 24 4.28 1.73 8.74
C PHE A 24 5.40 1.53 9.77
N LYS A 25 6.08 2.61 10.18
CA LYS A 25 7.31 2.56 11.00
C LYS A 25 7.13 1.85 12.35
N GLU A 26 5.93 1.88 12.92
CA GLU A 26 5.64 1.24 14.20
C GLU A 26 5.24 -0.25 14.06
N TYR A 27 5.01 -0.73 12.83
CA TYR A 27 4.50 -2.08 12.56
C TYR A 27 5.47 -2.97 11.79
N THR A 28 6.44 -2.39 11.07
CA THR A 28 7.41 -3.11 10.25
C THR A 28 8.70 -2.32 10.09
N ASP A 29 9.80 -3.04 9.87
CA ASP A 29 11.12 -2.47 9.60
C ASP A 29 11.36 -2.20 8.10
N ASP A 30 10.53 -2.74 7.19
CA ASP A 30 10.69 -2.58 5.74
C ASP A 30 9.77 -1.45 5.19
N PRO A 31 10.33 -0.31 4.74
CA PRO A 31 9.53 0.76 4.15
C PRO A 31 8.84 0.36 2.84
N ASN A 32 9.26 -0.74 2.19
CA ASN A 32 8.60 -1.26 0.99
C ASN A 32 7.27 -1.96 1.31
N ASP A 33 6.96 -2.22 2.58
CA ASP A 33 5.64 -2.75 2.93
C ASP A 33 4.53 -1.74 2.58
N ALA A 34 4.81 -0.44 2.65
CA ALA A 34 3.86 0.61 2.28
C ALA A 34 3.47 0.59 0.79
N ILE A 35 4.32 0.03 -0.07
CA ILE A 35 4.06 -0.08 -1.51
C ILE A 35 3.37 -1.40 -1.88
N GLN A 36 3.25 -2.37 -0.96
CA GLN A 36 2.69 -3.69 -1.28
C GLN A 36 1.63 -4.19 -0.30
N MET A 37 1.47 -3.59 0.87
CA MET A 37 0.54 -4.02 1.90
C MET A 37 -0.37 -2.87 2.34
N CYS A 38 -1.65 -3.16 2.56
CA CYS A 38 -2.51 -2.21 3.23
C CYS A 38 -2.06 -2.09 4.70
N ILE A 39 -2.10 -0.89 5.29
CA ILE A 39 -1.69 -0.69 6.69
C ILE A 39 -2.47 -1.61 7.66
N GLY A 40 -3.72 -1.95 7.32
CA GLY A 40 -4.56 -2.88 8.08
C GLY A 40 -3.95 -4.28 8.25
N ARG A 41 -3.14 -4.71 7.29
CA ARG A 41 -2.41 -5.99 7.34
C ARG A 41 -1.34 -5.98 8.42
N VAL A 42 -0.51 -4.92 8.44
CA VAL A 42 0.65 -4.84 9.35
C VAL A 42 0.26 -4.38 10.76
N ASN A 43 -0.80 -3.58 10.89
CA ASN A 43 -1.30 -3.15 12.20
C ASN A 43 -2.18 -4.19 12.92
N GLY A 44 -2.50 -5.32 12.27
CA GLY A 44 -3.30 -6.41 12.83
C GLY A 44 -4.79 -6.11 13.02
N LYS A 45 -5.30 -4.98 12.51
CA LYS A 45 -6.71 -4.53 12.66
C LYS A 45 -7.47 -4.48 11.33
N GLY A 46 -6.84 -4.88 10.24
CA GLY A 46 -7.43 -4.85 8.91
C GLY A 46 -8.59 -5.83 8.77
N SER A 47 -9.62 -5.40 8.04
CA SER A 47 -10.74 -6.27 7.67
C SER A 47 -10.37 -7.39 6.70
N SER A 48 -11.06 -8.53 6.79
CA SER A 48 -10.93 -9.67 5.87
C SER A 48 -11.81 -9.56 4.63
N ASP A 49 -12.87 -8.75 4.68
CA ASP A 49 -13.81 -8.50 3.57
C ASP A 49 -13.43 -7.29 2.72
N GLN A 50 -12.19 -6.82 2.86
CA GLN A 50 -11.60 -5.75 2.05
C GLN A 50 -12.32 -4.39 2.17
N THR A 51 -13.11 -4.18 3.22
CA THR A 51 -13.78 -2.91 3.51
C THR A 51 -12.99 -2.12 4.56
N ASP A 52 -12.61 -0.87 4.27
CA ASP A 52 -11.99 -0.02 5.29
C ASP A 52 -13.01 0.38 6.37
N ARG A 53 -12.70 0.06 7.64
CA ARG A 53 -13.48 0.46 8.83
C ARG A 53 -12.71 1.44 9.73
N GLY A 54 -11.76 2.17 9.15
CA GLY A 54 -10.87 3.11 9.81
C GLY A 54 -9.42 2.62 9.90
N HIS A 55 -9.20 1.30 9.89
CA HIS A 55 -7.87 0.69 10.06
C HIS A 55 -7.26 0.11 8.77
N GLY A 56 -7.95 0.21 7.64
CA GLY A 56 -7.60 -0.49 6.40
C GLY A 56 -8.15 -1.92 6.34
N CYS A 57 -7.70 -2.66 5.32
CA CYS A 57 -8.00 -4.08 5.12
C CYS A 57 -6.73 -4.94 5.24
N ASN A 58 -6.86 -6.26 5.09
CA ASN A 58 -5.75 -7.21 5.13
C ASN A 58 -5.07 -7.48 3.76
N TRP A 59 -5.31 -6.63 2.74
CA TRP A 59 -4.79 -6.84 1.37
C TRP A 59 -3.26 -6.74 1.26
N ALA A 60 -2.70 -7.52 0.32
CA ALA A 60 -1.30 -7.45 -0.10
C ALA A 60 -1.14 -7.75 -1.60
N ALA A 61 -0.19 -7.08 -2.25
CA ALA A 61 0.06 -7.15 -3.69
C ALA A 61 0.79 -8.42 -4.16
N PHE A 62 1.40 -9.19 -3.26
CA PHE A 62 2.16 -10.41 -3.59
C PHE A 62 1.31 -11.69 -3.56
N GLY A 63 0.00 -11.58 -3.84
CA GLY A 63 -0.95 -12.70 -3.92
C GLY A 63 -1.48 -12.95 -5.34
N LEU A 64 -2.40 -13.91 -5.47
CA LEU A 64 -2.99 -14.33 -6.76
C LEU A 64 -3.58 -13.16 -7.58
N PHE A 65 -4.19 -12.19 -6.89
CA PHE A 65 -4.89 -11.08 -7.53
C PHE A 65 -4.07 -9.80 -7.59
N GLY A 66 -2.80 -9.84 -7.16
CA GLY A 66 -1.90 -8.70 -7.25
C GLY A 66 -2.49 -7.41 -6.66
N THR A 67 -2.55 -6.38 -7.49
CA THR A 67 -3.05 -5.05 -7.17
C THR A 67 -4.48 -4.80 -7.65
N LEU A 68 -5.25 -5.83 -8.01
CA LEU A 68 -6.64 -5.69 -8.52
C LEU A 68 -6.75 -4.66 -9.67
N ASP A 69 -5.75 -4.62 -10.54
CA ASP A 69 -5.58 -3.62 -11.62
C ASP A 69 -5.51 -2.14 -11.15
N GLY A 70 -5.52 -1.88 -9.84
CA GLY A 70 -5.45 -0.56 -9.22
C GLY A 70 -4.04 -0.17 -8.74
N GLY A 71 -3.01 -0.76 -9.33
CA GLY A 71 -1.61 -0.50 -8.97
C GLY A 71 -0.72 -0.31 -10.19
N ARG A 72 0.57 -0.51 -10.02
CA ARG A 72 1.58 -0.35 -11.06
C ARG A 72 2.63 -1.45 -10.95
N VAL A 73 3.27 -1.76 -12.08
CA VAL A 73 4.42 -2.67 -12.13
C VAL A 73 5.70 -1.86 -12.11
N VAL A 74 6.62 -2.21 -11.22
CA VAL A 74 7.96 -1.61 -11.16
C VAL A 74 9.00 -2.68 -11.50
N TYR A 75 10.04 -2.27 -12.22
CA TYR A 75 11.19 -3.10 -12.54
C TYR A 75 12.28 -2.86 -11.51
N VAL A 76 12.71 -3.92 -10.84
CA VAL A 76 13.89 -3.90 -9.97
C VAL A 76 15.08 -4.39 -10.78
N GLU A 77 16.26 -3.76 -10.64
CA GLU A 77 17.46 -4.15 -11.38
C GLU A 77 17.72 -5.66 -11.24
N GLY A 78 17.67 -6.39 -12.37
CA GLY A 78 17.68 -7.85 -12.40
C GLY A 78 16.36 -8.52 -12.85
N GLU A 79 15.49 -7.82 -13.58
CA GLU A 79 14.37 -8.35 -14.39
C GLU A 79 13.07 -8.72 -13.65
N LYS A 80 13.02 -8.68 -12.32
CA LYS A 80 11.77 -9.03 -11.62
C LYS A 80 10.76 -7.89 -11.66
N GLU A 81 9.65 -8.13 -12.35
CA GLU A 81 8.44 -7.32 -12.25
C GLU A 81 7.81 -7.46 -10.86
N VAL A 82 7.53 -6.33 -10.22
CA VAL A 82 6.90 -6.28 -8.91
C VAL A 82 5.65 -5.42 -9.00
N SER A 83 4.50 -6.01 -8.70
CA SER A 83 3.24 -5.27 -8.57
C SER A 83 3.22 -4.51 -7.24
N VAL A 84 3.01 -3.21 -7.33
CA VAL A 84 2.98 -2.29 -6.18
C VAL A 84 1.72 -1.43 -6.26
N PHE A 85 1.26 -0.95 -5.11
CA PHE A 85 0.13 -0.03 -5.01
C PHE A 85 0.42 1.26 -5.74
N ASP A 86 -0.64 1.91 -6.22
CA ASP A 86 -0.50 3.22 -6.82
C ASP A 86 -0.27 4.29 -5.74
N PHE A 87 0.38 5.37 -6.13
CA PHE A 87 0.45 6.56 -5.30
C PHE A 87 -0.93 7.20 -5.15
N ALA A 88 -1.22 7.69 -3.96
CA ALA A 88 -2.39 8.53 -3.75
C ALA A 88 -2.25 9.84 -4.53
N GLN A 89 -3.31 10.21 -5.25
CA GLN A 89 -3.40 11.50 -5.92
C GLN A 89 -3.85 12.59 -4.92
N PRO A 90 -3.42 13.85 -5.09
CA PRO A 90 -3.79 14.94 -4.18
C PRO A 90 -5.31 15.09 -3.97
N GLU A 91 -6.11 14.80 -4.99
CA GLU A 91 -7.58 14.92 -4.97
C GLU A 91 -8.26 13.79 -4.17
N GLU A 92 -7.53 12.75 -3.79
CA GLU A 92 -8.06 11.61 -3.02
C GLU A 92 -7.89 11.81 -1.50
N GLU A 93 -7.24 12.89 -1.08
CA GLU A 93 -6.98 13.20 0.33
C GLU A 93 -8.07 14.06 1.00
N ILE A 94 -9.21 14.25 0.34
CA ILE A 94 -10.31 15.15 0.74
C ILE A 94 -11.25 14.48 1.74
#